data_AF-A0A9X2KV33-F1
#
_entry.id   AF-A0A9X2KV33-F1
#
_cell.length_a   1.000
_cell.length_b   1.000
_cell.length_c   1.000
_cell.angle_alpha   90.00
_cell.angle_beta   90.00
_cell.angle_gamma   90.00
#
_symmetry.space_group_name_H-M   'P 1'
#
loop_
_entity.id
_entity.type
_entity.pdbx_description
1 polymer ?
#
loop_
_entity_poly.entity_id
_entity_poly.type
_entity_poly.pdbx_seq_one_letter_code
_entity_poly.pdbx_strand_id
1 'polypeptide(L)'
;MFRFLAKSAVATVIWKRYNRVIISTLTLLISYFLIAALHSDYTDYARSTGVTGFLWLSYFAKWGGYVLVTSLYYWYLKYALRPKPKKRDDAFAQTRSQPNKKRAQPQQPSEPSADPFADIRRKDRLKNRADFAMQDHRSQPKD
;
A
#
# COMPACT_ATOMS: atom_id res chain seq x y z
N MET A 1 -16.32 31.78 -11.84
CA MET A 1 -16.23 30.46 -12.50
C MET A 1 -15.10 29.59 -11.94
N PHE A 2 -13.87 30.10 -11.70
CA PHE A 2 -12.76 29.34 -11.10
C PHE A 2 -13.07 28.62 -9.77
N ARG A 3 -13.93 29.18 -8.91
CA ARG A 3 -14.36 28.53 -7.65
C ARG A 3 -15.19 27.26 -7.89
N PHE A 4 -15.90 27.16 -9.01
CA PHE A 4 -16.65 25.97 -9.41
C PHE A 4 -15.73 24.90 -10.01
N LEU A 5 -14.76 25.30 -10.86
CA LEU A 5 -13.76 24.39 -11.41
C LEU A 5 -12.79 23.86 -10.34
N ALA A 6 -12.41 24.68 -9.37
CA ALA A 6 -11.56 24.24 -8.26
C ALA A 6 -12.30 23.21 -7.38
N LYS A 7 -13.58 23.43 -7.08
CA LYS A 7 -14.41 22.47 -6.34
C LYS A 7 -14.62 21.16 -7.10
N SER A 8 -14.86 21.23 -8.42
CA SER A 8 -15.02 20.02 -9.24
C SER A 8 -13.70 19.25 -9.40
N ALA A 9 -12.57 19.93 -9.58
CA ALA A 9 -11.25 19.29 -9.63
C ALA A 9 -10.91 18.59 -8.31
N VAL A 10 -11.15 19.25 -7.17
CA VAL A 10 -10.96 18.66 -5.83
C VAL A 10 -11.89 17.47 -5.64
N ALA A 11 -13.18 17.58 -6.00
CA ALA A 11 -14.12 16.47 -5.95
C ALA A 11 -13.67 15.29 -6.82
N THR A 12 -13.13 15.55 -8.01
CA THR A 12 -12.63 14.51 -8.92
C THR A 12 -11.39 13.81 -8.36
N VAL A 13 -10.46 14.55 -7.76
CA VAL A 13 -9.24 13.99 -7.13
C VAL A 13 -9.60 13.17 -5.89
N ILE A 14 -10.50 13.70 -5.03
CA ILE A 14 -11.00 12.99 -3.86
C ILE A 14 -11.72 11.71 -4.30
N TRP A 15 -12.60 11.80 -5.30
CA TRP A 15 -13.29 10.65 -5.85
C TRP A 15 -12.29 9.62 -6.37
N LYS A 16 -11.36 9.99 -7.25
CA LYS A 16 -10.40 9.04 -7.83
C LYS A 16 -9.50 8.36 -6.79
N ARG A 17 -9.18 9.05 -5.68
CA ARG A 17 -8.34 8.52 -4.59
C ARG A 17 -9.12 7.70 -3.56
N TYR A 18 -10.35 8.10 -3.24
CA TYR A 18 -11.12 7.55 -2.13
C TYR A 18 -12.40 6.81 -2.55
N ASN A 19 -12.67 6.65 -3.85
CA ASN A 19 -13.90 6.02 -4.36
C ASN A 19 -14.23 4.71 -3.64
N ARG A 20 -13.22 3.85 -3.42
CA ARG A 20 -13.40 2.56 -2.73
C ARG A 20 -13.88 2.70 -1.29
N VAL A 21 -13.35 3.68 -0.56
CA VAL A 21 -13.76 3.96 0.83
C VAL A 21 -15.16 4.56 0.84
N ILE A 22 -15.42 5.54 -0.04
CA ILE A 22 -16.72 6.21 -0.15
C ILE A 22 -17.82 5.21 -0.47
N ILE A 23 -17.63 4.35 -1.47
CA ILE A 23 -18.59 3.30 -1.82
C ILE A 23 -18.80 2.36 -0.62
N SER A 24 -17.72 1.91 0.04
CA SER A 24 -17.84 1.01 1.19
C SER A 24 -18.62 1.63 2.36
N THR A 25 -18.38 2.91 2.67
CA THR A 25 -19.14 3.63 3.70
C THR A 25 -20.59 3.87 3.30
N LEU A 26 -20.86 4.11 2.01
CA LEU A 26 -22.21 4.28 1.51
C LEU A 26 -22.99 2.96 1.60
N THR A 27 -22.36 1.84 1.22
CA THR A 27 -22.94 0.50 1.39
C THR A 27 -23.23 0.21 2.86
N LEU A 28 -22.32 0.54 3.78
CA LEU A 28 -22.55 0.40 5.23
C LEU A 28 -23.80 1.16 5.69
N LEU A 29 -23.94 2.42 5.27
CA LEU A 29 -25.12 3.23 5.57
C LEU A 29 -26.41 2.61 5.03
N ILE A 30 -26.40 2.16 3.78
CA ILE A 30 -27.55 1.50 3.15
C ILE A 30 -27.91 0.22 3.92
N SER A 31 -26.92 -0.59 4.31
CA SER A 31 -27.15 -1.80 5.10
C SER A 31 -27.79 -1.49 6.46
N TYR A 32 -27.40 -0.40 7.14
CA TYR A 32 -28.05 0.00 8.39
C TYR A 32 -29.51 0.39 8.19
N PHE A 33 -29.80 1.09 7.10
CA PHE A 33 -31.16 1.47 6.76
C PHE A 33 -32.02 0.24 6.45
N LEU A 34 -31.49 -0.72 5.70
CA LEU A 34 -32.13 -2.01 5.43
C LEU A 34 -32.43 -2.78 6.72
N ILE A 35 -31.47 -2.90 7.63
CA ILE A 35 -31.68 -3.59 8.93
C ILE A 35 -32.76 -2.87 9.74
N ALA A 36 -32.74 -1.54 9.75
CA ALA A 36 -33.74 -0.75 10.47
C ALA A 36 -35.15 -0.95 9.88
N ALA A 37 -35.28 -0.88 8.55
CA ALA A 37 -36.54 -1.07 7.84
C ALA A 37 -37.10 -2.49 8.01
N LEU A 38 -36.24 -3.51 7.91
CA LEU A 38 -36.63 -4.91 8.09
C LEU A 38 -37.10 -5.17 9.53
N HIS A 39 -36.40 -4.59 10.51
CA HIS A 39 -36.78 -4.71 11.91
C HIS A 39 -38.11 -3.98 12.20
N SER A 40 -38.32 -2.78 11.68
CA SER A 40 -39.59 -2.06 11.88
C SER A 40 -40.77 -2.85 11.32
N ASP A 41 -40.63 -3.36 10.09
CA ASP A 41 -41.66 -4.16 9.43
C ASP A 41 -42.01 -5.42 10.25
N TYR A 42 -40.99 -6.13 10.74
CA TYR A 42 -41.20 -7.28 11.62
C TYR A 42 -41.90 -6.89 12.94
N THR A 43 -41.49 -5.78 13.57
CA THR A 43 -42.11 -5.36 14.84
C THR A 43 -43.57 -4.96 14.66
N ASP A 44 -43.93 -4.35 13.51
CA ASP A 44 -45.29 -3.96 13.21
C ASP A 44 -46.17 -5.19 12.88
N TYR A 45 -45.61 -6.17 12.17
CA TYR A 45 -46.25 -7.47 11.95
C TYR A 45 -46.52 -8.22 13.27
N ALA A 46 -45.52 -8.31 14.15
CA ALA A 46 -45.65 -9.02 15.42
C ALA A 46 -46.64 -8.34 16.38
N ARG A 47 -46.76 -7.00 16.32
CA ARG A 47 -47.76 -6.24 17.09
C ARG A 47 -49.17 -6.45 16.55
N SER A 48 -49.36 -6.46 15.23
CA SER A 48 -50.69 -6.62 14.62
C SER A 48 -51.25 -8.04 14.75
N THR A 49 -50.39 -9.05 14.82
CA THR A 49 -50.77 -10.46 15.01
C THR A 49 -50.85 -10.90 16.47
N GLY A 50 -50.41 -10.07 17.41
CA GLY A 50 -50.37 -10.40 18.84
C GLY A 50 -49.31 -11.43 19.25
N VAL A 51 -48.45 -11.87 18.32
CA VAL A 51 -47.39 -12.86 18.57
C VAL A 51 -46.14 -12.16 19.13
N THR A 52 -46.21 -11.75 20.39
CA THR A 52 -45.16 -10.94 21.04
C THR A 52 -44.10 -11.75 21.78
N GLY A 53 -44.28 -13.08 21.92
CA GLY A 53 -43.38 -13.93 22.71
C GLY A 53 -41.91 -13.91 22.27
N PHE A 54 -41.65 -13.68 20.98
CA PHE A 54 -40.29 -13.63 20.42
C PHE A 54 -39.82 -12.21 20.06
N LEU A 55 -40.55 -11.17 20.48
CA LEU A 55 -40.22 -9.79 20.12
C LEU A 55 -38.80 -9.40 20.57
N TRP A 56 -38.40 -9.84 21.76
CA TRP A 56 -37.07 -9.55 22.34
C TRP A 56 -35.94 -10.13 21.49
N LEU A 57 -36.14 -11.29 20.86
CA LEU A 57 -35.13 -11.92 20.01
C LEU A 57 -34.87 -11.10 18.75
N SER A 58 -35.89 -10.41 18.23
CA SER A 58 -35.73 -9.51 17.08
C SER A 58 -34.82 -8.30 17.38
N TYR A 59 -34.78 -7.84 18.63
CA TYR A 59 -33.84 -6.79 19.04
C TYR A 59 -32.41 -7.31 19.07
N PHE A 60 -32.17 -8.53 19.56
CA PHE A 60 -30.86 -9.17 19.46
C PHE A 60 -30.44 -9.39 18.02
N ALA A 61 -31.36 -9.80 17.14
CA ALA A 61 -31.10 -9.93 15.71
C ALA A 61 -30.72 -8.59 15.07
N LYS A 62 -31.38 -7.48 15.44
CA LYS A 62 -31.05 -6.12 14.99
C LYS A 62 -29.63 -5.73 15.40
N TRP A 63 -29.29 -5.86 16.69
CA TRP A 63 -27.96 -5.53 17.19
C TRP A 63 -26.89 -6.44 16.60
N GLY A 64 -27.16 -7.74 16.49
CA GLY A 64 -26.31 -8.70 15.81
C GLY A 64 -26.05 -8.32 14.36
N GLY A 65 -27.09 -7.89 13.64
CA GLY A 65 -26.97 -7.37 12.27
C GLY A 65 -26.04 -6.16 12.18
N TYR A 66 -26.18 -5.17 13.08
CA TYR A 66 -25.28 -4.02 13.10
C TYR A 66 -23.83 -4.41 13.41
N VAL A 67 -23.60 -5.26 14.42
CA VAL A 67 -22.26 -5.74 14.76
C VAL A 67 -21.64 -6.50 13.59
N LEU A 68 -22.42 -7.38 12.93
CA LEU A 68 -21.97 -8.17 11.80
C LEU A 68 -21.55 -7.28 10.62
N VAL A 69 -22.42 -6.37 10.18
CA VAL A 69 -22.14 -5.48 9.04
C VAL A 69 -20.96 -4.56 9.37
N THR A 70 -20.88 -4.02 10.59
CA THR A 70 -19.74 -3.21 11.05
C THR A 70 -18.44 -4.00 11.00
N SER A 71 -18.46 -5.24 11.49
CA SER A 71 -17.29 -6.11 11.50
C SER A 71 -16.82 -6.45 10.09
N LEU A 72 -17.75 -6.75 9.19
CA LEU A 72 -17.47 -6.97 7.77
C LEU A 72 -16.88 -5.73 7.10
N TYR A 73 -17.39 -4.54 7.43
CA TYR A 73 -16.84 -3.28 6.94
C TYR A 73 -15.38 -3.08 7.37
N TYR A 74 -15.07 -3.24 8.66
CA TYR A 74 -13.68 -3.12 9.14
C TYR A 74 -12.77 -4.19 8.56
N TRP A 75 -13.26 -5.42 8.42
CA TRP A 75 -12.52 -6.50 7.77
C TRP A 75 -12.20 -6.16 6.31
N TYR A 76 -13.21 -5.73 5.54
CA TYR A 76 -13.04 -5.30 4.15
C TYR A 76 -12.03 -4.14 4.04
N LEU A 77 -12.14 -3.13 4.91
CA LEU A 77 -11.23 -1.99 4.89
C LEU A 77 -9.79 -2.40 5.21
N LYS A 78 -9.59 -3.29 6.19
CA LYS A 78 -8.26 -3.76 6.62
C LYS A 78 -7.60 -4.66 5.59
N TYR A 79 -8.34 -5.53 4.90
CA TYR A 79 -7.76 -6.56 4.04
C TYR A 79 -7.89 -6.24 2.53
N ALA A 80 -9.00 -5.67 2.07
CA ALA A 80 -9.25 -5.43 0.65
C ALA A 80 -8.70 -4.08 0.15
N LEU A 81 -8.55 -3.09 1.05
CA LEU A 81 -8.02 -1.76 0.70
C LEU A 81 -6.55 -1.56 1.08
N ARG A 82 -5.87 -2.58 1.60
CA ARG A 82 -4.42 -2.49 1.83
C ARG A 82 -3.71 -2.22 0.51
N PRO A 83 -2.85 -1.19 0.43
CA PRO A 83 -2.04 -0.99 -0.75
C PRO A 83 -1.19 -2.24 -0.94
N LYS A 84 -1.35 -2.92 -2.08
CA LYS A 84 -0.45 -4.01 -2.45
C LYS A 84 0.98 -3.46 -2.39
N PRO A 85 1.92 -4.14 -1.72
CA PRO A 85 3.31 -3.69 -1.74
C PRO A 85 3.71 -3.59 -3.21
N LYS A 86 4.04 -2.37 -3.65
CA LYS A 86 4.56 -2.13 -4.98
C LYS A 86 5.80 -3.01 -5.06
N LYS A 87 5.76 -4.10 -5.84
CA LYS A 87 6.99 -4.82 -6.21
C LYS A 87 7.91 -3.73 -6.74
N ARG A 88 9.01 -3.45 -6.02
CA ARG A 88 10.11 -2.72 -6.61
C ARG A 88 10.54 -3.63 -7.73
N ASP A 89 10.25 -3.24 -8.97
CA ASP A 89 10.80 -3.91 -10.12
C ASP A 89 12.32 -3.94 -9.90
N ASP A 90 12.89 -5.14 -9.86
CA ASP A 90 14.30 -5.43 -9.66
C ASP A 90 15.15 -4.96 -10.86
N ALA A 91 14.85 -3.79 -11.41
CA ALA A 91 15.58 -3.17 -12.51
C ALA A 91 16.98 -2.65 -12.10
N PHE A 92 17.35 -2.78 -10.82
CA PHE A 92 18.70 -2.44 -10.33
C PHE A 92 19.61 -3.66 -10.08
N ALA A 93 19.14 -4.89 -10.30
CA ALA A 93 19.95 -6.10 -10.09
C ALA A 93 20.76 -6.55 -11.31
N GLN A 94 20.64 -5.90 -12.48
CA GLN A 94 21.27 -6.35 -13.73
C GLN A 94 22.54 -5.61 -14.18
N THR A 95 23.07 -4.64 -13.41
CA THR A 95 24.30 -3.90 -13.83
C THR A 95 25.61 -4.49 -13.27
N ARG A 96 25.60 -5.67 -12.64
CA ARG A 96 26.84 -6.31 -12.16
C ARG A 96 26.95 -7.76 -12.63
N SER A 97 27.09 -7.96 -13.93
CA SER A 97 27.65 -9.20 -14.48
C SER A 97 28.00 -9.02 -15.96
N GLN A 98 29.09 -8.30 -16.25
CA GLN A 98 29.95 -8.68 -17.38
C GLN A 98 31.43 -8.45 -17.01
N PRO A 99 32.28 -9.49 -17.08
CA PRO A 99 33.70 -9.41 -16.80
C PRO A 99 34.42 -8.93 -18.06
N ASN A 100 34.97 -7.70 -18.04
CA ASN A 100 35.82 -7.26 -19.14
C ASN A 100 37.22 -7.88 -19.00
N LYS A 101 37.63 -8.55 -20.07
CA LYS A 101 38.86 -9.33 -20.22
C LYS A 101 40.05 -8.39 -20.45
N LYS A 102 41.18 -8.74 -19.82
CA LYS A 102 42.58 -8.36 -20.14
C LYS A 102 43.06 -6.95 -19.74
N ARG A 103 43.84 -6.90 -18.65
CA ARG A 103 45.23 -6.39 -18.68
C ARG A 103 46.05 -7.04 -17.55
N ALA A 104 47.15 -7.69 -17.93
CA ALA A 104 48.16 -8.31 -17.06
C ALA A 104 48.78 -7.24 -16.12
N GLN A 105 49.13 -7.49 -14.84
CA GLN A 105 50.21 -8.33 -14.27
C GLN A 105 50.27 -8.03 -12.74
N PRO A 106 51.11 -8.66 -11.89
CA PRO A 106 51.40 -10.07 -11.66
C PRO A 106 50.86 -10.57 -10.29
N GLN A 107 50.87 -11.88 -10.11
CA GLN A 107 50.46 -12.61 -8.91
C GLN A 107 51.30 -12.25 -7.66
N GLN A 108 50.63 -12.11 -6.52
CA GLN A 108 51.16 -12.49 -5.21
C GLN A 108 50.10 -13.29 -4.42
N PRO A 109 50.53 -14.21 -3.54
CA PRO A 109 49.78 -15.42 -3.21
C PRO A 109 48.63 -15.17 -2.24
N SER A 110 47.64 -16.05 -2.36
CA SER A 110 46.52 -16.25 -1.46
C SER A 110 46.93 -16.45 0.00
N GLU A 111 46.43 -15.58 0.88
CA GLU A 111 46.10 -15.94 2.26
C GLU A 111 44.64 -15.54 2.54
N PRO A 112 43.91 -16.32 3.36
CA PRO A 112 42.55 -15.99 3.75
C PRO A 112 42.62 -14.80 4.72
N SER A 113 42.56 -13.59 4.19
CA SER A 113 42.49 -12.39 5.03
C SER A 113 41.20 -12.44 5.86
N ALA A 114 41.35 -12.74 7.15
CA ALA A 114 40.31 -12.62 8.18
C ALA A 114 39.75 -11.20 8.35
N ASP A 115 40.16 -10.25 7.50
CA ASP A 115 39.81 -8.85 7.59
C ASP A 115 39.15 -8.38 6.28
N PRO A 116 37.82 -8.13 6.30
CA PRO A 116 37.08 -7.62 5.14
C PRO A 116 37.49 -6.21 4.70
N PHE A 117 38.40 -5.54 5.43
CA PHE A 117 38.89 -4.20 5.11
C PHE A 117 40.36 -4.15 4.66
N ALA A 118 41.03 -5.29 4.46
CA ALA A 118 42.44 -5.33 4.05
C ALA A 118 42.72 -4.53 2.78
N ASP A 119 41.83 -4.62 1.80
CA ASP A 119 41.93 -3.90 0.52
C ASP A 119 41.74 -2.39 0.65
N ILE A 120 41.03 -1.94 1.70
CA ILE A 120 40.84 -0.52 1.98
C ILE A 120 42.09 0.05 2.64
N ARG A 121 42.70 -0.69 3.57
CA ARG A 121 43.90 -0.24 4.30
C ARG A 121 45.15 -0.12 3.44
N ARG A 122 45.25 -0.91 2.36
CA ARG A 122 46.37 -0.83 1.42
C ARG A 122 46.33 0.41 0.51
N LYS A 123 45.26 1.21 0.56
CA LYS A 123 45.11 2.40 -0.27
C LYS A 123 45.63 3.63 0.48
N ASP A 124 46.66 4.25 -0.07
CA ASP A 124 47.27 5.47 0.46
C ASP A 124 46.29 6.66 0.52
N ARG A 125 45.36 6.74 -0.45
CA ARG A 125 44.25 7.70 -0.44
C ARG A 125 42.93 7.08 -0.86
N LEU A 126 41.89 7.35 -0.08
CA LEU A 126 40.51 7.03 -0.40
C LEU A 126 39.98 8.04 -1.42
N LYS A 127 39.51 7.54 -2.56
CA LYS A 127 38.87 8.38 -3.59
C LYS A 127 37.58 8.97 -3.04
N ASN A 128 37.40 10.28 -3.18
CA ASN A 128 36.19 10.96 -2.74
C ASN A 128 35.08 10.80 -3.79
N ARG A 129 33.82 10.97 -3.40
CA ARG A 129 32.66 10.95 -4.30
C ARG A 129 32.77 11.98 -5.43
N ALA A 130 33.41 13.12 -5.17
CA ALA A 130 33.67 14.14 -6.18
C ALA A 130 34.61 13.66 -7.30
N ASP A 131 35.61 12.84 -6.97
CA ASP A 131 36.57 12.31 -7.94
C ASP A 131 35.90 11.35 -8.94
N PHE A 132 34.89 10.61 -8.48
CA PHE A 132 34.09 9.74 -9.35
C PHE A 132 33.26 10.55 -10.36
N ALA A 133 32.60 11.63 -9.90
CA ALA A 133 31.81 12.49 -10.78
C ALA A 133 32.68 13.18 -11.85
N MET A 134 33.92 13.59 -11.50
CA MET A 134 34.84 14.18 -12.47
C MET A 134 35.41 13.17 -13.48
N GLN A 135 35.60 11.90 -13.08
CA GLN A 135 36.03 10.87 -14.01
C GLN A 135 34.98 10.59 -15.09
N ASP A 136 33.70 10.51 -14.72
CA ASP A 136 32.61 10.26 -15.68
C ASP A 136 32.54 11.36 -16.76
N HIS A 137 32.74 12.63 -16.38
CA HIS A 137 32.76 13.75 -17.33
C HIS A 137 34.00 13.81 -18.22
N ARG A 138 35.13 13.20 -17.82
CA ARG A 138 36.38 13.20 -18.60
C ARG A 138 36.40 12.12 -19.69
N SER A 139 35.59 11.08 -19.53
CA SER A 139 35.50 9.95 -20.47
C SER A 139 34.46 10.13 -21.58
N GLN A 140 33.70 11.23 -21.60
CA GLN A 140 32.84 11.54 -22.75
C GLN A 140 33.67 12.28 -23.82
N PRO A 141 33.92 11.67 -25.00
CA PRO A 141 34.47 12.41 -26.12
C PRO A 141 33.49 13.54 -26.48
N LYS A 142 34.03 14.74 -26.66
CA LYS A 142 33.29 15.85 -27.26
C LYS A 142 33.15 15.52 -28.75
N ASP A 143 31.94 15.19 -29.16
CA ASP A 143 31.51 15.32 -30.57
C ASP A 143 31.22 16.80 -30.87
#